data_AF-A0A0J9VV52-F1
#
_entry.id   AF-A0A0J9VV52-F1
#
_cell.length_a   1.000
_cell.length_b   1.000
_cell.length_c   1.000
_cell.angle_alpha   90.00
_cell.angle_beta   90.00
_cell.angle_gamma   90.00
#
_symmetry.space_group_name_H-M   'P 1'
#
loop_
_entity.id
_entity.type
_entity.pdbx_description
1 polymer ?
#
loop_
_entity_poly.entity_id
_entity_poly.type
_entity_poly.pdbx_seq_one_letter_code
_entity_poly.pdbx_strand_id
1 'polypeptide(L)'
;MWDDQIHGADRPPCPDIIKTSRERTVSAIKKHFATKNPKFMSLIHGDPHTGNTYLDKAGNPRFLDWQTFHIGSPFHDLSYFIVGALSVEDRRANEVAVIDHYLEALAKFGGTSLSTNDDDVMKEYAKATMAGIGWILTPMRVSDVRTIWCCDR
;
A
#
# COMPACT_ATOMS: atom_id res chain seq x y z
N MET A 1 6.08 19.40 -11.87
CA MET A 1 5.59 18.26 -11.05
C MET A 1 6.38 16.98 -11.31
N TRP A 2 6.39 16.38 -12.51
CA TRP A 2 7.20 15.15 -12.74
C TRP A 2 8.68 15.37 -12.42
N ASP A 3 9.27 16.44 -12.98
CA ASP A 3 10.69 16.73 -12.76
C ASP A 3 11.00 16.99 -11.29
N ASP A 4 10.14 17.75 -10.60
CA ASP A 4 10.28 18.02 -9.16
C ASP A 4 10.10 16.76 -8.30
N GLN A 5 9.27 15.80 -8.73
CA GLN A 5 8.90 14.61 -7.95
C GLN A 5 9.78 13.40 -8.21
N ILE A 6 10.31 13.24 -9.43
CA ILE A 6 11.07 12.07 -9.85
C ILE A 6 12.56 12.42 -10.06
N HIS A 7 12.86 13.63 -10.51
CA HIS A 7 14.22 14.11 -10.77
C HIS A 7 14.73 15.09 -9.70
N GLY A 8 13.93 15.41 -8.69
CA GLY A 8 14.32 16.28 -7.58
C GLY A 8 15.52 15.74 -6.81
N ALA A 9 16.42 16.63 -6.37
CA ALA A 9 17.66 16.25 -5.71
C ALA A 9 17.47 15.60 -4.32
N ASP A 10 16.33 15.85 -3.68
CA ASP A 10 15.94 15.29 -2.38
C ASP A 10 14.95 14.11 -2.53
N ARG A 11 14.86 13.50 -3.71
CA ARG A 11 13.99 12.35 -3.95
C ARG A 11 14.68 11.03 -3.61
N PRO A 12 13.91 10.03 -3.16
CA PRO A 12 14.46 8.71 -2.96
C PRO A 12 15.06 8.12 -4.23
N PRO A 13 15.99 7.15 -4.11
CA PRO A 13 16.45 6.37 -5.25
C PRO A 13 15.25 5.76 -5.99
N CYS A 14 15.27 5.85 -7.31
CA CYS A 14 14.21 5.35 -8.16
C CYS A 14 14.85 4.69 -9.38
N PRO A 15 14.41 3.48 -9.78
CA PRO A 15 14.94 2.77 -10.95
C PRO A 15 14.97 3.66 -12.21
N ASP A 16 16.05 3.59 -12.98
CA ASP A 16 16.24 4.43 -14.17
C ASP A 16 15.12 4.27 -15.20
N ILE A 17 14.52 3.08 -15.27
CA ILE A 17 13.37 2.83 -16.15
C ILE A 17 12.16 3.71 -15.80
N ILE A 18 11.95 4.03 -14.52
CA ILE A 18 10.88 4.94 -14.11
C ILE A 18 11.23 6.37 -14.53
N LYS A 19 12.47 6.80 -14.29
CA LYS A 19 12.96 8.16 -14.60
C LYS A 19 12.95 8.47 -16.10
N THR A 20 13.41 7.54 -16.92
CA THR A 20 13.60 7.74 -18.37
C THR A 20 12.35 7.48 -19.20
N SER A 21 11.33 6.81 -18.64
CA SER A 21 10.12 6.40 -19.37
C SER A 21 8.83 6.97 -18.76
N ARG A 22 8.74 8.29 -18.64
CA ARG A 22 7.57 8.99 -18.04
C ARG A 22 6.23 8.49 -18.56
N GLU A 23 6.04 8.47 -19.88
CA GLU A 23 4.76 8.09 -20.49
C GLU A 23 4.37 6.65 -20.14
N ARG A 24 5.34 5.73 -20.18
CA ARG A 24 5.14 4.32 -19.80
C ARG A 24 4.78 4.20 -18.32
N THR A 25 5.51 4.87 -17.44
CA THR A 25 5.25 4.84 -15.99
C THR A 25 3.88 5.38 -15.66
N VAL A 26 3.54 6.57 -16.18
CA VAL A 26 2.22 7.19 -15.97
C VAL A 26 1.11 6.30 -16.50
N SER A 27 1.29 5.69 -17.67
CA SER A 27 0.30 4.77 -18.25
C SER A 27 0.12 3.51 -17.41
N ALA A 28 1.21 2.95 -16.87
CA ALA A 28 1.16 1.78 -15.99
C ALA A 28 0.42 2.09 -14.68
N ILE A 29 0.71 3.22 -14.04
CA ILE A 29 0.02 3.66 -12.81
C ILE A 29 -1.46 3.90 -13.07
N LYS A 30 -1.81 4.62 -14.15
CA LYS A 30 -3.21 4.83 -14.55
C LYS A 30 -3.94 3.50 -14.78
N LYS A 31 -3.30 2.56 -15.49
CA LYS A 31 -3.87 1.23 -15.74
C LYS A 31 -4.06 0.45 -14.45
N HIS A 32 -3.10 0.48 -13.52
CA HIS A 32 -3.21 -0.19 -12.23
C HIS A 32 -4.47 0.26 -11.47
N PHE A 33 -4.67 1.58 -11.34
CA PHE A 33 -5.85 2.15 -10.67
C PHE A 33 -7.16 1.90 -11.43
N ALA A 34 -7.15 1.92 -12.76
CA ALA A 34 -8.34 1.70 -13.58
C ALA A 34 -8.79 0.23 -13.67
N THR A 35 -7.92 -0.72 -13.34
CA THR A 35 -8.19 -2.16 -13.48
C THR A 35 -8.50 -2.85 -12.16
N LYS A 36 -8.82 -2.09 -11.10
CA LYS A 36 -9.23 -2.67 -9.81
C LYS A 36 -10.47 -3.54 -10.02
N ASN A 37 -10.50 -4.72 -9.41
CA ASN A 37 -11.66 -5.60 -9.55
C ASN A 37 -12.89 -4.98 -8.84
N PRO A 38 -13.99 -4.68 -9.54
CA PRO A 38 -15.17 -4.04 -8.95
C PRO A 38 -15.88 -4.90 -7.89
N LYS A 39 -15.57 -6.20 -7.80
CA LYS A 39 -16.00 -7.08 -6.71
C LYS A 39 -15.51 -6.59 -5.34
N PHE A 40 -14.40 -5.86 -5.31
CA PHE A 40 -13.76 -5.39 -4.08
C PHE A 40 -13.73 -3.86 -4.07
N MET A 41 -14.78 -3.26 -3.51
CA MET A 41 -14.89 -1.80 -3.40
C MET A 41 -15.27 -1.41 -1.98
N SER A 42 -14.49 -0.50 -1.40
CA SER A 42 -14.65 0.00 -0.04
C SER A 42 -14.13 1.43 0.06
N LEU A 43 -14.51 2.13 1.13
CA LEU A 43 -13.81 3.35 1.53
C LEU A 43 -12.45 2.95 2.13
N ILE A 44 -11.37 3.42 1.53
CA ILE A 44 -10.00 3.13 1.97
C ILE A 44 -9.29 4.40 2.45
N HIS A 45 -8.30 4.22 3.32
CA HIS A 45 -7.39 5.26 3.80
C HIS A 45 -6.53 5.81 2.66
N GLY A 46 -6.00 4.94 1.81
CA GLY A 46 -5.16 5.28 0.65
C GLY A 46 -3.67 5.45 0.97
N ASP A 47 -3.31 5.65 2.24
CA ASP A 47 -1.92 5.79 2.72
C ASP A 47 -1.69 5.20 4.13
N PRO A 48 -2.10 3.94 4.41
CA PRO A 48 -2.02 3.34 5.74
C PRO A 48 -0.62 2.78 6.01
N HIS A 49 0.35 3.63 6.32
CA HIS A 49 1.67 3.21 6.78
C HIS A 49 1.83 3.43 8.28
N THR A 50 2.86 2.81 8.90
CA THR A 50 3.10 2.90 10.35
C THR A 50 3.37 4.34 10.84
N GLY A 51 3.90 5.22 9.98
CA GLY A 51 3.99 6.66 10.29
C GLY A 51 2.63 7.38 10.41
N ASN A 52 1.55 6.81 9.86
CA ASN A 52 0.18 7.29 9.93
C ASN A 52 -0.65 6.46 10.94
N THR A 53 0.01 5.88 11.94
CA THR A 53 -0.66 5.21 13.05
C THR A 53 -0.28 5.80 14.39
N TYR A 54 -1.18 5.68 15.36
CA TYR A 54 -0.93 6.00 16.76
C TYR A 54 -1.62 4.98 17.66
N LEU A 55 -1.21 4.94 18.93
CA LEU A 55 -1.89 4.16 19.96
C LEU A 55 -2.84 5.08 20.74
N ASP A 56 -4.10 4.66 20.89
CA ASP A 56 -5.03 5.35 21.77
C ASP A 56 -4.67 5.16 23.25
N LYS A 57 -5.42 5.79 24.16
CA LYS A 57 -5.17 5.71 25.61
C LYS A 57 -5.23 4.28 26.16
N ALA A 58 -5.90 3.36 25.47
CA ALA A 58 -5.99 1.95 25.84
C ALA A 58 -4.94 1.08 25.11
N GLY A 59 -4.02 1.69 24.37
CA GLY A 59 -2.95 0.99 23.64
C GLY A 59 -3.41 0.37 22.32
N ASN A 60 -4.59 0.71 21.81
CA ASN A 60 -5.05 0.16 20.54
C ASN A 60 -4.53 0.97 19.35
N PRO A 61 -4.09 0.32 18.27
CA PRO A 61 -3.68 1.03 17.06
C PRO A 61 -4.88 1.73 16.39
N ARG A 62 -4.61 2.93 15.88
CA ARG A 62 -5.54 3.80 15.15
C ARG A 62 -4.81 4.42 13.96
N PHE A 63 -5.54 4.68 12.89
CA PHE A 63 -5.04 5.45 11.75
C PHE A 63 -5.28 6.95 11.96
N LEU A 64 -4.35 7.77 11.47
CA LEU A 64 -4.43 9.23 11.38
C LEU A 64 -4.11 9.67 9.95
N ASP A 65 -4.33 10.96 9.66
CA ASP A 65 -4.04 11.56 8.35
C ASP A 65 -4.80 10.91 7.16
N TRP A 66 -6.11 11.11 7.17
CA TRP A 66 -7.02 10.58 6.15
C TRP A 66 -7.00 11.37 4.82
N GLN A 67 -6.03 12.25 4.56
CA GLN A 67 -6.07 13.16 3.40
C GLN A 67 -6.15 12.46 2.02
N THR A 68 -5.79 11.17 1.95
CA THR A 68 -5.81 10.35 0.74
C THR A 68 -7.01 9.41 0.62
N PHE A 69 -8.02 9.54 1.49
CA PHE A 69 -9.15 8.62 1.51
C PHE A 69 -9.91 8.65 0.17
N HIS A 70 -10.32 7.48 -0.31
CA HIS A 70 -11.14 7.38 -1.52
C HIS A 70 -11.82 6.02 -1.60
N ILE A 71 -12.69 5.84 -2.60
CA ILE A 71 -13.29 4.55 -2.89
C ILE A 71 -12.33 3.71 -3.73
N GLY A 72 -12.00 2.51 -3.26
CA GLY A 72 -11.08 1.61 -3.93
C GLY A 72 -11.07 0.20 -3.34
N SER A 73 -10.19 -0.64 -3.89
CA SER A 73 -9.96 -1.99 -3.39
C SER A 73 -9.38 -1.94 -1.97
N PRO A 74 -9.98 -2.63 -0.98
CA PRO A 74 -9.45 -2.70 0.38
C PRO A 74 -8.04 -3.32 0.43
N PHE A 75 -7.69 -4.12 -0.56
CA PHE A 75 -6.37 -4.72 -0.67
C PHE A 75 -5.26 -3.69 -0.94
N HIS A 76 -5.60 -2.49 -1.43
CA HIS A 76 -4.66 -1.34 -1.49
C HIS A 76 -4.10 -1.06 -0.11
N ASP A 77 -4.98 -0.89 0.87
CA ASP A 77 -4.60 -0.55 2.23
C ASP A 77 -3.91 -1.73 2.92
N LEU A 78 -4.46 -2.94 2.76
CA LEU A 78 -3.90 -4.15 3.39
C LEU A 78 -2.48 -4.44 2.90
N SER A 79 -2.28 -4.49 1.58
CA SER A 79 -0.99 -4.78 0.97
C SER A 79 0.04 -3.71 1.35
N TYR A 80 -0.36 -2.44 1.28
CA TYR A 80 0.53 -1.34 1.64
C TYR A 80 0.94 -1.42 3.13
N PHE A 81 -0.01 -1.63 4.05
CA PHE A 81 0.31 -1.74 5.46
C PHE A 81 1.24 -2.93 5.76
N ILE A 82 0.95 -4.13 5.22
CA ILE A 82 1.79 -5.33 5.40
C ILE A 82 3.21 -5.08 4.90
N VAL A 83 3.33 -4.53 3.69
CA VAL A 83 4.62 -4.29 3.05
C VAL A 83 5.43 -3.22 3.80
N GLY A 84 4.77 -2.19 4.34
CA GLY A 84 5.44 -1.12 5.11
C GLY A 84 5.75 -1.46 6.57
N ALA A 85 5.00 -2.38 7.18
CA ALA A 85 5.10 -2.71 8.60
C ALA A 85 6.02 -3.90 8.91
N LEU A 86 6.08 -4.90 8.02
CA LEU A 86 6.82 -6.15 8.25
C LEU A 86 8.18 -6.16 7.53
N SER A 87 9.14 -6.89 8.10
CA SER A 87 10.34 -7.35 7.38
C SER A 87 9.96 -8.36 6.29
N VAL A 88 10.84 -8.59 5.31
CA VAL A 88 10.71 -9.63 4.29
C VAL A 88 10.64 -11.00 4.96
N GLU A 89 11.45 -11.24 5.99
CA GLU A 89 11.43 -12.50 6.74
C GLU A 89 10.07 -12.71 7.41
N ASP A 90 9.57 -11.72 8.15
CA ASP A 90 8.29 -11.80 8.84
C ASP A 90 7.13 -11.93 7.85
N ARG A 91 7.17 -11.18 6.75
CA ARG A 91 6.15 -11.26 5.70
C ARG A 91 6.15 -12.65 5.06
N ARG A 92 7.30 -13.20 4.68
CA ARG A 92 7.37 -14.57 4.12
C ARG A 92 6.84 -15.62 5.08
N ALA A 93 7.05 -15.45 6.37
CA ALA A 93 6.59 -16.40 7.38
C ALA A 93 5.09 -16.25 7.70
N ASN A 94 4.51 -15.05 7.60
CA ASN A 94 3.19 -14.75 8.17
C ASN A 94 2.15 -14.13 7.21
N GLU A 95 2.51 -13.79 5.97
CA GLU A 95 1.66 -12.99 5.06
C GLU A 95 0.24 -13.56 4.93
N VAL A 96 0.09 -14.85 4.61
CA VAL A 96 -1.23 -15.48 4.44
C VAL A 96 -2.04 -15.43 5.74
N ALA A 97 -1.41 -15.70 6.88
CA ALA A 97 -2.10 -15.66 8.18
C ALA A 97 -2.59 -14.25 8.54
N VAL A 98 -1.83 -13.21 8.20
CA VAL A 98 -2.24 -11.82 8.39
C VAL A 98 -3.42 -11.47 7.46
N ILE A 99 -3.39 -11.93 6.21
CA ILE A 99 -4.50 -11.73 5.27
C ILE A 99 -5.75 -12.44 5.79
N ASP A 100 -5.66 -13.71 6.19
CA ASP A 100 -6.79 -14.47 6.75
C ASP A 100 -7.39 -13.75 7.96
N HIS A 101 -6.54 -13.27 8.89
CA HIS A 101 -6.99 -12.51 10.05
C HIS A 101 -7.76 -11.23 9.65
N TYR A 102 -7.27 -10.51 8.63
CA TYR A 102 -7.97 -9.33 8.09
C TYR A 102 -9.34 -9.71 7.51
N LEU A 103 -9.43 -10.79 6.73
CA LEU A 103 -10.69 -11.23 6.11
C LEU A 103 -11.70 -11.74 7.15
N GLU A 104 -11.23 -12.44 8.19
CA GLU A 104 -12.04 -12.85 9.34
C GLU A 104 -12.58 -11.63 10.10
N ALA A 105 -11.73 -10.64 10.37
CA ALA A 105 -12.15 -9.40 11.01
C ALA A 105 -13.16 -8.65 10.14
N LEU A 106 -12.92 -8.55 8.83
CA LEU A 106 -13.84 -7.93 7.88
C LEU A 106 -15.23 -8.56 7.96
N ALA A 107 -15.31 -9.89 7.89
CA ALA A 107 -16.59 -10.61 8.00
C ALA A 107 -17.24 -10.40 9.37
N LYS A 108 -16.47 -10.46 10.46
CA LYS A 108 -16.94 -10.24 11.84
C LYS A 108 -17.56 -8.86 12.04
N PHE A 109 -17.04 -7.83 11.38
CA PHE A 109 -17.55 -6.46 11.45
C PHE A 109 -18.61 -6.14 10.37
N GLY A 110 -19.16 -7.16 9.71
CA GLY A 110 -20.28 -7.02 8.76
C GLY A 110 -19.88 -6.79 7.31
N GLY A 111 -18.60 -6.92 6.98
CA GLY A 111 -18.10 -6.93 5.62
C GLY A 111 -18.37 -8.27 4.90
N THR A 112 -18.02 -8.31 3.61
CA THR A 112 -18.18 -9.52 2.80
C THR A 112 -17.28 -10.64 3.30
N SER A 113 -17.83 -11.85 3.40
CA SER A 113 -17.05 -13.06 3.66
C SER A 113 -16.19 -13.39 2.45
N LEU A 114 -14.88 -13.32 2.63
CA LEU A 114 -13.86 -13.59 1.61
C LEU A 114 -12.88 -14.64 2.13
N SER A 115 -12.07 -15.23 1.25
CA SER A 115 -11.08 -16.24 1.62
C SER A 115 -9.84 -16.13 0.73
N THR A 116 -8.67 -16.45 1.29
CA THR A 116 -7.42 -16.62 0.55
C THR A 116 -7.46 -17.79 -0.44
N ASN A 117 -8.43 -18.71 -0.32
CA ASN A 117 -8.71 -19.73 -1.34
C ASN A 117 -9.44 -19.19 -2.58
N ASP A 118 -9.94 -17.95 -2.55
CA ASP A 118 -10.50 -17.27 -3.73
C ASP A 118 -9.37 -16.66 -4.54
N ASP A 119 -9.18 -17.17 -5.76
CA ASP A 119 -8.22 -16.67 -6.73
C ASP A 119 -8.30 -15.15 -6.96
N ASP A 120 -9.50 -14.57 -6.99
CA ASP A 120 -9.67 -13.14 -7.21
C ASP A 120 -9.13 -12.32 -6.04
N VAL A 121 -9.25 -12.83 -4.80
CA VAL A 121 -8.74 -12.19 -3.58
C VAL A 121 -7.22 -12.11 -3.65
N MET A 122 -6.56 -13.24 -3.92
CA MET A 122 -5.10 -13.28 -3.95
C MET A 122 -4.54 -12.53 -5.17
N LYS A 123 -5.23 -12.54 -6.31
CA LYS A 123 -4.84 -11.74 -7.49
C LYS A 123 -4.96 -10.24 -7.21
N GLU A 124 -6.05 -9.78 -6.60
CA GLU A 124 -6.21 -8.35 -6.29
C GLU A 124 -5.23 -7.91 -5.19
N TYR A 125 -4.99 -8.74 -4.16
CA TYR A 125 -3.95 -8.51 -3.15
C TYR A 125 -2.55 -8.37 -3.75
N ALA A 126 -2.12 -9.34 -4.56
CA ALA A 126 -0.79 -9.31 -5.18
C ALA A 126 -0.61 -8.11 -6.12
N LYS A 127 -1.68 -7.73 -6.85
CA LYS A 127 -1.68 -6.53 -7.69
C LYS A 127 -1.55 -5.26 -6.85
N ALA A 128 -2.17 -5.22 -5.66
CA ALA A 128 -2.18 -4.06 -4.77
C ALA A 128 -0.82 -3.71 -4.14
N THR A 129 0.19 -4.59 -4.23
CA THR A 129 1.58 -4.31 -3.81
C THR A 129 2.18 -3.06 -4.47
N MET A 130 1.63 -2.64 -5.63
CA MET A 130 1.99 -1.37 -6.27
C MET A 130 1.56 -0.11 -5.50
N ALA A 131 0.70 -0.22 -4.49
CA ALA A 131 0.19 0.92 -3.71
C ALA A 131 1.33 1.73 -3.05
N GLY A 132 2.41 1.07 -2.63
CA GLY A 132 3.57 1.71 -2.00
C GLY A 132 4.41 2.60 -2.94
N ILE A 133 4.12 2.66 -4.25
CA ILE A 133 4.87 3.50 -5.20
C ILE A 133 4.83 5.00 -4.84
N GLY A 134 3.84 5.41 -4.04
CA GLY A 134 3.72 6.78 -3.53
C GLY A 134 4.97 7.28 -2.79
N TRP A 135 5.72 6.39 -2.13
CA TRP A 135 6.94 6.76 -1.39
C TRP A 135 8.03 7.38 -2.24
N ILE A 136 8.09 7.04 -3.53
CA ILE A 136 9.05 7.64 -4.48
C ILE A 136 8.81 9.15 -4.63
N LEU A 137 7.58 9.61 -4.37
CA LEU A 137 7.17 11.01 -4.49
C LEU A 137 7.40 11.80 -3.19
N THR A 138 7.86 11.17 -2.11
CA THR A 138 8.05 11.81 -0.81
C THR A 138 9.51 12.27 -0.67
N PRO A 139 9.77 13.56 -0.39
CA PRO A 139 11.15 14.05 -0.25
C PRO A 139 11.85 13.47 1.00
N MET A 140 13.13 13.14 0.88
CA MET A 140 14.00 12.61 1.93
C MET A 140 14.11 13.52 3.16
N ARG A 141 13.80 14.82 3.03
CA ARG A 141 13.83 15.75 4.18
C ARG A 141 12.75 15.43 5.22
N VAL A 142 11.69 14.72 4.84
CA VAL A 142 10.57 14.36 5.73
C VAL A 142 10.48 12.85 6.00
N SER A 143 11.42 12.04 5.48
CA SER A 143 11.42 10.58 5.62
C SER A 143 12.85 10.00 5.69
N ASP A 144 13.10 9.00 6.55
CA ASP A 144 14.37 8.25 6.59
C ASP A 144 14.40 7.25 5.41
N VAL A 145 15.59 7.02 4.82
CA VAL A 145 15.81 6.06 3.72
C VAL A 145 15.34 4.65 4.08
N ARG A 146 15.38 4.31 5.38
CA ARG A 146 14.90 3.02 5.93
C ARG A 146 13.38 2.84 5.80
N THR A 147 12.63 3.92 5.64
CA THR A 147 11.17 3.91 5.51
C THR A 147 10.72 3.76 4.05
N ILE A 148 11.59 4.12 3.09
CA ILE A 148 11.24 4.27 1.67
C ILE A 148 11.27 2.94 0.92
N TRP A 149 12.22 2.06 1.23
CA TRP A 149 12.32 0.76 0.57
C TRP A 149 11.71 -0.33 1.44
N CYS A 150 10.41 -0.55 1.26
CA CYS A 150 9.69 -1.69 1.83
C CYS A 150 10.11 -3.06 1.20
N CYS A 151 10.99 -3.04 0.20
CA CYS A 151 11.53 -4.22 -0.46
C CYS A 151 12.90 -4.66 0.09
N ASP A 152 13.62 -3.80 0.83
CA ASP A 152 14.95 -4.09 1.39
C ASP A 152 14.93 -4.39 2.90
N ARG A 153 13.75 -4.37 3.52
CA ARG A 153 13.49 -4.93 4.85
C ARG A 153 12.82 -6.26 4.71
#